data_AF-A0A838D5R3-F1
#
_entry.id   AF-A0A838D5R3-F1
#
_cell.length_a   1.000
_cell.length_b   1.000
_cell.length_c   1.000
_cell.angle_alpha   90.00
_cell.angle_beta   90.00
_cell.angle_gamma   90.00
#
_symmetry.space_group_name_H-M   'P 1'
#
loop_
_entity.id
_entity.type
_entity.pdbx_description
1 polymer ?
#
loop_
_entity_poly.entity_id
_entity_poly.type
_entity_poly.pdbx_seq_one_letter_code
_entity_poly.pdbx_strand_id
1 'polypeptide(L)'
;MGDTQLRAKTTRIKILRAIVKKNGSACFSEIRTITGLSTGSIYYHLERMKNYVLKNSKYYVITKEGMDLLVEIDKRKDFVLSTKLI
;
A
#
# COMPACT_ATOMS: atom_id res chain seq x y z
N MET A 1 -19.56 9.67 -4.14
CA MET A 1 -18.21 9.57 -4.75
C MET A 1 -17.07 9.47 -3.72
N GLY A 2 -17.20 10.01 -2.49
CA GLY A 2 -16.13 10.00 -1.47
C GLY A 2 -15.71 8.62 -0.98
N ASP A 3 -16.66 7.72 -0.70
CA ASP A 3 -16.36 6.40 -0.10
C ASP A 3 -15.56 5.48 -1.02
N THR A 4 -15.84 5.51 -2.32
CA THR A 4 -15.12 4.73 -3.32
C THR A 4 -13.65 5.13 -3.41
N GLN A 5 -13.37 6.44 -3.34
CA GLN A 5 -11.99 6.95 -3.35
C GLN A 5 -11.26 6.61 -2.05
N LEU A 6 -11.94 6.71 -0.91
CA LEU A 6 -11.37 6.33 0.38
C LEU A 6 -11.04 4.84 0.43
N ARG A 7 -11.95 3.97 -0.02
CA ARG A 7 -11.71 2.52 -0.13
C ARG A 7 -10.53 2.22 -1.04
N ALA A 8 -10.46 2.85 -2.21
CA ALA A 8 -9.33 2.68 -3.12
C ALA A 8 -8.00 3.10 -2.48
N LYS A 9 -7.97 4.23 -1.75
CA LYS A 9 -6.78 4.67 -1.01
C LYS A 9 -6.35 3.64 0.03
N THR A 10 -7.28 3.16 0.86
CA THR A 10 -7.00 2.15 1.89
C THR A 10 -6.46 0.86 1.28
N THR A 11 -7.02 0.40 0.16
CA THR A 11 -6.54 -0.80 -0.54
C THR A 11 -5.11 -0.64 -1.04
N ARG A 12 -4.75 0.51 -1.63
CA ARG A 12 -3.37 0.79 -2.06
C ARG A 12 -2.40 0.78 -0.89
N ILE A 13 -2.78 1.36 0.25
CA ILE A 13 -1.96 1.35 1.47
C ILE A 13 -1.73 -0.10 1.96
N LYS A 14 -2.77 -0.95 1.93
CA LYS A 14 -2.63 -2.37 2.28
C LYS A 14 -1.60 -3.08 1.38
N ILE A 15 -1.63 -2.80 0.08
CA ILE A 15 -0.68 -3.36 -0.89
C ILE A 15 0.75 -2.90 -0.58
N LEU A 16 0.98 -1.59 -0.33
CA LEU A 16 2.31 -1.08 0.04
C LEU A 16 2.84 -1.75 1.31
N ARG A 17 2.01 -1.84 2.36
CA ARG A 17 2.40 -2.52 3.62
C ARG A 17 2.72 -3.99 3.42
N ALA A 18 2.02 -4.69 2.53
CA ALA A 18 2.32 -6.08 2.22
C ALA A 18 3.69 -6.26 1.56
N ILE A 19 4.07 -5.35 0.66
CA ILE A 19 5.39 -5.34 0.02
C ILE A 19 6.48 -5.03 1.05
N VAL A 20 6.28 -4.02 1.91
CA VAL A 20 7.24 -3.70 2.99
C VAL A 20 7.44 -4.86 3.95
N LYS A 21 6.36 -5.59 4.31
CA LYS A 21 6.43 -6.79 5.16
C LYS A 21 7.31 -7.91 4.58
N LYS A 22 7.59 -7.86 3.27
CA LYS A 22 8.48 -8.77 2.55
C LYS A 22 9.80 -8.08 2.17
N ASN A 23 10.34 -7.26 3.07
CA ASN A 23 11.60 -6.55 2.88
C ASN A 23 11.61 -5.66 1.62
N GLY A 24 10.46 -5.05 1.30
CA GLY A 24 10.33 -4.12 0.18
C GLY A 24 10.17 -4.77 -1.19
N SER A 25 10.12 -6.10 -1.29
CA SER A 25 9.91 -6.83 -2.55
C SER A 25 9.01 -8.05 -2.33
N ALA A 26 7.86 -8.10 -3.00
CA ALA A 26 6.93 -9.22 -2.86
C ALA A 26 6.45 -9.73 -4.21
N CYS A 27 6.29 -11.05 -4.36
CA CYS A 27 5.60 -11.60 -5.52
C CYS A 27 4.07 -11.47 -5.37
N PHE A 28 3.34 -11.66 -6.47
CA PHE A 28 1.88 -11.49 -6.49
C PHE A 28 1.16 -12.36 -5.44
N SER A 29 1.56 -13.62 -5.29
CA SER A 29 0.92 -14.56 -4.36
C SER A 29 1.14 -14.13 -2.90
N GLU A 30 2.29 -13.56 -2.57
CA GLU A 30 2.55 -13.00 -1.24
C GLU A 30 1.67 -11.79 -0.96
N ILE A 31 1.57 -10.85 -1.91
CA ILE A 31 0.67 -9.69 -1.78
C ILE A 31 -0.77 -10.16 -1.58
N ARG A 32 -1.22 -11.13 -2.37
CA ARG A 32 -2.58 -11.69 -2.25
C ARG A 32 -2.81 -12.33 -0.87
N THR A 33 -1.86 -13.13 -0.42
CA THR A 33 -1.94 -13.84 0.87
C THR A 33 -1.97 -12.86 2.04
N ILE A 34 -1.11 -11.83 2.02
CA ILE A 34 -1.02 -10.87 3.12
C ILE A 34 -2.22 -9.91 3.14
N THR A 35 -2.70 -9.49 1.97
CA THR A 35 -3.77 -8.47 1.88
C THR A 35 -5.18 -9.06 1.91
N GLY A 36 -5.35 -10.33 1.56
CA GLY A 36 -6.65 -10.97 1.38
C GLY A 36 -7.47 -10.40 0.21
N LEU A 37 -6.86 -9.62 -0.68
CA LEU A 37 -7.54 -8.96 -1.79
C LEU A 37 -7.80 -9.91 -2.96
N SER A 38 -8.84 -9.63 -3.73
CA SER A 38 -9.10 -10.35 -4.98
C SER A 38 -8.04 -10.06 -6.03
N THR A 39 -7.81 -11.01 -6.94
CA THR A 39 -6.87 -10.89 -8.05
C THR A 39 -7.10 -9.61 -8.86
N GLY A 40 -8.36 -9.34 -9.22
CA GLY A 40 -8.73 -8.14 -9.98
C GLY A 40 -8.44 -6.85 -9.21
N SER A 41 -8.70 -6.81 -7.90
CA SER A 41 -8.40 -5.63 -7.08
C SER A 41 -6.89 -5.34 -7.02
N ILE A 42 -6.07 -6.38 -6.84
CA ILE A 42 -4.61 -6.23 -6.80
C ILE A 42 -4.09 -5.68 -8.13
N TYR A 43 -4.48 -6.26 -9.27
CA TYR A 43 -4.06 -5.75 -10.58
C TYR A 43 -4.54 -4.32 -10.84
N TYR A 44 -5.82 -4.04 -10.56
CA TYR A 44 -6.42 -2.73 -10.75
C TYR A 44 -5.66 -1.62 -10.00
N HIS A 45 -5.20 -1.92 -8.79
CA HIS A 45 -4.48 -0.97 -7.95
C HIS A 45 -2.99 -0.87 -8.31
N LEU A 46 -2.30 -1.99 -8.54
CA LEU A 46 -0.88 -1.97 -8.93
C LEU A 46 -0.64 -1.21 -10.24
N GLU A 47 -1.53 -1.37 -11.23
CA GLU A 47 -1.55 -0.59 -12.48
C GLU A 47 -1.53 0.93 -12.25
N ARG A 48 -2.15 1.39 -11.16
CA ARG A 48 -2.28 2.81 -10.79
C ARG A 48 -1.25 3.27 -9.75
N MET A 49 -0.37 2.38 -9.31
CA MET A 49 0.64 2.64 -8.28
C MET A 49 2.06 2.68 -8.85
N LYS A 50 2.24 2.91 -10.15
CA LYS A 50 3.54 2.84 -10.84
C LYS A 50 4.63 3.74 -10.24
N ASN A 51 4.25 4.85 -9.61
CA ASN A 51 5.19 5.76 -8.92
C ASN A 51 5.60 5.25 -7.53
N TYR A 52 4.83 4.33 -6.94
CA TYR A 52 5.01 3.82 -5.58
C TYR A 52 5.50 2.38 -5.56
N VAL A 53 5.27 1.64 -6.64
CA VAL A 53 5.61 0.23 -6.79
C VAL A 53 6.06 -0.02 -8.23
N LEU A 54 7.26 -0.56 -8.39
CA LEU A 54 7.79 -1.00 -9.66
C LEU A 54 7.62 -2.50 -9.81
N LYS A 55 7.26 -2.96 -11.01
CA LYS A 55 7.22 -4.37 -11.35
C LYS A 55 8.57 -4.79 -11.94
N ASN A 56 9.28 -5.70 -11.28
CA ASN A 56 10.48 -6.34 -11.79
C ASN A 56 10.21 -7.83 -11.99
N SER A 57 9.94 -8.23 -13.23
CA SER A 57 9.60 -9.60 -13.59
C SER A 57 8.43 -10.14 -12.74
N LYS A 58 8.69 -11.08 -11.81
CA LYS A 58 7.70 -11.71 -10.93
C LYS A 58 7.46 -10.94 -9.61
N TYR A 59 8.25 -9.91 -9.34
CA TYR A 59 8.23 -9.17 -8.09
C TYR A 59 7.71 -7.74 -8.26
N TYR A 60 7.10 -7.26 -7.18
CA TYR A 60 6.69 -5.88 -7.00
C TYR A 60 7.56 -5.27 -5.91
N VAL A 61 8.32 -4.25 -6.27
CA VAL A 61 9.31 -3.59 -5.42
C VAL A 61 8.79 -2.21 -5.06
N ILE A 62 8.80 -1.88 -3.77
CA ILE A 62 8.39 -0.55 -3.31
C ILE A 62 9.44 0.49 -3.73
N THR A 63 8.99 1.65 -4.20
CA THR A 63 9.88 2.78 -4.51
C THR A 63 10.16 3.62 -3.26
N LYS A 64 11.07 4.58 -3.39
CA LYS A 64 11.29 5.59 -2.35
C LYS A 64 10.00 6.38 -2.07
N GLU A 65 9.30 6.83 -3.11
CA GLU A 65 8.04 7.57 -3.00
C GLU A 65 6.95 6.72 -2.31
N GLY A 66 6.94 5.41 -2.57
CA GLY A 66 6.04 4.47 -1.89
C GLY A 66 6.34 4.35 -0.40
N MET A 67 7.61 4.34 -0.03
CA MET A 67 8.06 4.33 1.36
C MET A 67 7.76 5.65 2.06
N ASP A 68 8.09 6.79 1.44
CA ASP A 68 7.87 8.13 1.97
C ASP A 68 6.37 8.36 2.25
N LEU A 69 5.49 7.90 1.35
CA LEU A 69 4.05 7.94 1.55
C LEU A 69 3.60 7.17 2.80
N LEU A 70 4.15 5.96 3.04
CA LEU A 70 3.81 5.19 4.23
C LEU A 70 4.27 5.89 5.50
N VAL A 71 5.49 6.43 5.51
CA VAL A 71 6.03 7.20 6.63
C VAL A 71 5.16 8.42 6.93
N GLU A 72 4.73 9.15 5.91
CA GLU A 72 3.84 10.30 6.08
C GLU A 72 2.48 9.90 6.70
N ILE A 73 1.91 8.79 6.23
CA ILE A 73 0.64 8.27 6.76
C ILE A 73 0.76 7.87 8.23
N ASP A 74 1.84 7.20 8.60
CA ASP A 74 2.07 6.77 9.99
C ASP A 74 2.32 7.97 10.91
N LYS A 75 3.13 8.96 10.48
CA LYS A 75 3.29 10.23 11.22
C LYS A 75 1.97 10.95 11.47
N ARG A 76 1.11 11.05 10.44
CA ARG A 76 -0.21 11.66 10.59
C ARG A 76 -1.09 10.88 11.57
N LYS A 77 -1.00 9.54 11.57
CA LYS A 77 -1.75 8.69 12.50
C LYS A 77 -1.32 8.94 13.95
N ASP A 78 -0.02 9.03 14.18
CA ASP A 78 0.54 9.29 15.51
C ASP A 78 0.12 10.68 16.03
N PHE A 79 0.14 11.70 15.16
CA PHE A 79 -0.34 13.04 15.49
C PHE A 79 -1.86 13.09 15.82
N VAL A 80 -2.69 12.34 15.09
CA VAL A 80 -4.13 12.27 15.38
C VAL A 80 -4.39 11.53 16.69
N LEU A 81 -3.61 10.51 17.02
CA LEU A 81 -3.74 9.81 18.29
C LEU A 81 -3.33 10.69 19.47
N SER A 82 -2.25 11.47 19.34
CA SER A 82 -1.79 12.37 20.41
C SER A 82 -2.76 13.52 20.69
N THR A 83 -3.46 14.03 19.69
CA THR A 83 -4.45 15.12 19.86
C THR A 83 -5.80 14.65 20.38
N LYS A 84 -6.14 13.36 20.27
CA LYS A 84 -7.36 12.77 20.86
C LYS A 84 -7.23 12.42 22.35
N LEU A 85 -6.03 12.49 22.90
CA LEU A 85 -5.73 12.20 24.31
C LEU A 85 -5.76 13.45 25.19
N ILE A 86 -6.16 14.62 24.64
CA ILE A 86 -6.26 15.91 25.31
C ILE A 86 -7.74 16.31 25.44
#